data_AF-A0A1F9MR88-F1
#
_entry.id   AF-A0A1F9MR88-F1
#
_cell.length_a   1.000
_cell.length_b   1.000
_cell.length_c   1.000
_cell.angle_alpha   90.00
_cell.angle_beta   90.00
_cell.angle_gamma   90.00
#
_symmetry.space_group_name_H-M   'P 1'
#
loop_
_entity.id
_entity.type
_entity.pdbx_description
1 polymer ?
#
loop_
_entity_poly.entity_id
_entity_poly.type
_entity_poly.pdbx_seq_one_letter_code
_entity_poly.pdbx_strand_id
1 'polypeptide(L)'
;MKKQRWYEKYLPFVARSPEMQLRWLEASFRKGALASHEITPYIRLFMAPDGEENLARVRALLSGLSDSAIEQMLGAADINDVPALFRCFADPKLSHAVVALTKVPPPYEKNPQLVVDKILQAVYDCSEALLTQAAEKVSGSAARPAHFQEAYERFKEVKEDEKLLSALYPKAIL
;
A
#
# COMPACT_ATOMS: atom_id res chain seq x y z
N MET A 1 -33.05 -14.12 -10.57
CA MET A 1 -31.68 -14.32 -11.08
C MET A 1 -30.71 -14.16 -9.92
N LYS A 2 -29.94 -15.20 -9.56
CA LYS A 2 -28.88 -15.07 -8.53
C LYS A 2 -27.83 -14.11 -9.09
N LYS A 3 -27.54 -13.01 -8.38
CA LYS A 3 -26.42 -12.11 -8.71
C LYS A 3 -25.14 -12.94 -8.67
N GLN A 4 -24.47 -13.11 -9.80
CA GLN A 4 -23.11 -13.66 -9.83
C GLN A 4 -22.24 -12.84 -8.88
N ARG A 5 -21.49 -13.50 -8.00
CA ARG A 5 -20.56 -12.80 -7.12
C ARG A 5 -19.47 -12.17 -7.98
N TRP A 6 -19.08 -10.93 -7.68
CA TRP A 6 -18.17 -10.13 -8.53
C TRP A 6 -16.82 -10.82 -8.81
N TYR A 7 -16.40 -11.72 -7.93
CA TYR A 7 -15.15 -12.47 -8.06
C TYR A 7 -15.23 -13.69 -8.99
N GLU A 8 -16.41 -14.10 -9.46
CA GLU A 8 -16.58 -15.27 -10.33
C GLU A 8 -15.84 -15.08 -11.68
N LYS A 9 -15.74 -13.83 -12.16
CA LYS A 9 -14.94 -13.47 -13.35
C LYS A 9 -13.43 -13.70 -13.16
N TYR A 10 -12.97 -13.70 -11.90
CA TYR A 10 -11.56 -13.87 -11.52
C TYR A 10 -11.24 -15.27 -11.01
N LEU A 11 -12.19 -16.22 -11.06
CA LEU A 11 -11.96 -17.62 -10.66
C LEU A 11 -10.70 -18.24 -11.28
N PRO A 12 -10.36 -18.01 -12.57
CA PRO A 12 -9.13 -18.55 -13.15
C PRO A 12 -7.84 -17.97 -12.55
N PHE A 13 -7.91 -16.83 -11.86
CA PHE A 13 -6.79 -16.24 -11.11
C PHE A 13 -6.77 -16.77 -9.68
N VAL A 14 -7.93 -16.80 -9.00
CA VAL A 14 -8.05 -17.30 -7.63
C VAL A 14 -7.67 -18.79 -7.52
N ALA A 15 -7.97 -19.60 -8.54
CA ALA A 15 -7.63 -21.02 -8.58
C ALA A 15 -6.11 -21.29 -8.75
N ARG A 16 -5.30 -20.27 -8.99
CA ARG A 16 -3.84 -20.41 -9.14
C ARG A 16 -3.14 -20.40 -7.79
N SER A 17 -1.98 -21.04 -7.71
CA SER A 17 -1.11 -20.88 -6.54
C SER A 17 -0.64 -19.42 -6.42
N PRO A 18 -0.30 -18.93 -5.20
CA PRO A 18 0.20 -17.58 -4.98
C PRO A 18 1.40 -17.21 -5.87
N GLU A 19 2.32 -18.14 -6.11
CA GLU A 19 3.47 -17.94 -7.00
C GLU A 19 3.02 -17.72 -8.45
N MET A 20 2.02 -18.48 -8.90
CA MET A 20 1.43 -18.33 -10.24
C MET A 20 0.61 -17.05 -10.38
N GLN A 21 -0.04 -16.59 -9.31
CA GLN A 21 -0.71 -15.30 -9.25
C GLN A 21 0.31 -14.16 -9.40
N LEU A 22 1.42 -14.22 -8.64
CA LEU A 22 2.49 -13.23 -8.70
C LEU A 22 3.14 -13.18 -10.09
N ARG A 23 3.53 -14.33 -10.65
CA ARG A 23 4.09 -14.40 -12.02
C ARG A 23 3.13 -13.83 -13.07
N TRP A 24 1.83 -14.01 -12.88
CA TRP A 24 0.84 -13.43 -13.79
C TRP A 24 0.76 -11.91 -13.65
N LEU A 25 0.82 -11.37 -12.43
CA LEU A 25 0.89 -9.93 -12.20
C LEU A 25 2.13 -9.32 -12.87
N GLU A 26 3.31 -9.90 -12.66
CA GLU A 26 4.56 -9.48 -13.30
C GLU A 26 4.47 -9.51 -14.84
N ALA A 27 3.89 -10.59 -15.39
CA ALA A 27 3.70 -10.71 -16.83
C ALA A 27 2.73 -9.65 -17.37
N SER A 28 1.65 -9.35 -16.63
CA SER A 28 0.67 -8.33 -17.01
C SER A 28 1.30 -6.93 -17.01
N PHE A 29 2.10 -6.60 -15.99
CA PHE A 29 2.83 -5.34 -15.95
C PHE A 29 3.84 -5.21 -17.09
N ARG A 30 4.63 -6.26 -17.37
CA ARG A 30 5.64 -6.26 -18.44
C ARG A 30 5.01 -6.09 -19.82
N LYS A 31 3.87 -6.74 -20.06
CA LYS A 31 3.18 -6.67 -21.35
C LYS A 31 2.44 -5.35 -21.55
N GLY A 32 2.12 -4.61 -20.48
CA GLY A 32 1.31 -3.40 -20.55
C GLY A 32 -0.09 -3.62 -21.15
N ALA A 33 -0.58 -4.86 -21.11
CA ALA A 33 -1.80 -5.26 -21.81
C ALA A 33 -3.08 -4.86 -21.06
N LEU A 34 -2.96 -4.51 -19.78
CA LEU A 34 -4.04 -4.10 -18.90
C LEU A 34 -3.72 -2.73 -18.32
N ALA A 35 -4.71 -1.86 -18.25
CA ALA A 35 -4.60 -0.60 -17.52
C ALA A 35 -4.56 -0.87 -16.00
N SER A 36 -4.02 0.09 -15.24
CA SER A 36 -3.87 -0.06 -13.77
C SER A 36 -5.18 -0.44 -13.07
N HIS A 37 -6.30 0.17 -13.46
CA HIS A 37 -7.62 -0.10 -12.88
C HIS A 37 -8.16 -1.50 -13.21
N GLU A 38 -7.69 -2.12 -14.30
CA GLU A 38 -8.01 -3.50 -14.65
C GLU A 38 -7.17 -4.49 -13.84
N ILE A 39 -5.99 -4.08 -13.36
CA ILE A 39 -5.10 -4.88 -12.52
C ILE A 39 -5.50 -4.81 -11.05
N THR A 40 -6.06 -3.68 -10.58
CA THR A 40 -6.46 -3.44 -9.19
C THR A 40 -7.20 -4.62 -8.52
N PRO A 41 -8.23 -5.24 -9.13
CA PRO A 41 -8.95 -6.35 -8.50
C PRO A 41 -8.06 -7.57 -8.24
N TYR A 42 -7.07 -7.82 -9.09
CA TYR A 42 -6.15 -8.96 -8.95
C TYR A 42 -5.16 -8.74 -7.82
N ILE A 43 -4.68 -7.50 -7.62
CA ILE A 43 -3.85 -7.16 -6.46
C ILE A 43 -4.66 -7.33 -5.18
N ARG A 44 -5.91 -6.86 -5.16
CA ARG A 44 -6.80 -7.05 -4.01
C ARG A 44 -7.03 -8.53 -3.70
N LEU A 45 -7.22 -9.37 -4.74
CA LEU A 45 -7.39 -10.81 -4.56
C LEU A 45 -6.11 -11.50 -4.09
N PHE A 46 -4.94 -11.09 -4.61
CA PHE A 46 -3.64 -11.60 -4.18
C PHE A 46 -3.37 -11.24 -2.70
N MET A 47 -3.77 -10.03 -2.29
CA MET A 47 -3.67 -9.53 -0.92
C MET A 47 -4.83 -9.95 -0.02
N ALA A 48 -5.83 -10.66 -0.54
CA ALA A 48 -7.04 -10.98 0.21
C ALA A 48 -6.65 -11.82 1.44
N PRO A 49 -7.12 -11.44 2.64
CA PRO A 49 -6.64 -12.06 3.87
C PRO A 49 -7.23 -13.46 4.06
N ASP A 50 -6.33 -14.43 4.28
CA ASP A 50 -6.63 -15.73 4.90
C ASP A 50 -5.98 -15.86 6.30
N GLY A 51 -5.53 -14.75 6.92
CA GLY A 51 -4.86 -14.71 8.24
C GLY A 51 -3.43 -14.15 8.22
N GLU A 52 -2.75 -14.09 9.38
CA GLU A 52 -1.35 -13.62 9.48
C GLU A 52 -0.35 -14.47 8.67
N GLU A 53 -0.63 -15.78 8.55
CA GLU A 53 0.15 -16.69 7.70
C GLU A 53 0.18 -16.24 6.23
N ASN A 54 -0.89 -15.57 5.78
CA ASN A 54 -0.94 -15.02 4.43
C ASN A 54 0.02 -13.84 4.25
N LEU A 55 0.15 -12.96 5.26
CA LEU A 55 1.07 -11.81 5.18
C LEU A 55 2.53 -12.26 5.13
N ALA A 56 2.91 -13.25 5.94
CA ALA A 56 4.25 -13.83 5.91
C ALA A 56 4.55 -14.49 4.55
N ARG A 57 3.59 -15.25 4.00
CA ARG A 57 3.69 -15.84 2.67
C ARG A 57 3.83 -14.79 1.57
N VAL A 58 2.98 -13.77 1.58
CA VAL A 58 3.03 -12.68 0.60
C VAL A 58 4.36 -11.94 0.70
N ARG A 59 4.84 -11.61 1.91
CA ARG A 59 6.16 -11.00 2.11
C ARG A 59 7.29 -11.85 1.52
N ALA A 60 7.27 -13.17 1.75
CA ALA A 60 8.27 -14.08 1.17
C ALA A 60 8.23 -14.06 -0.37
N LEU A 61 7.03 -14.09 -0.96
CA LEU A 61 6.86 -14.02 -2.42
C LEU A 61 7.32 -12.68 -3.01
N LEU A 62 7.03 -11.57 -2.32
CA LEU A 62 7.39 -10.23 -2.77
C LEU A 62 8.87 -9.91 -2.59
N SER A 63 9.60 -10.63 -1.73
CA SER A 63 11.04 -10.41 -1.51
C SER A 63 11.91 -10.61 -2.75
N GLY A 64 11.43 -11.40 -3.72
CA GLY A 64 12.13 -11.67 -4.99
C GLY A 64 11.76 -10.72 -6.14
N LEU A 65 10.87 -9.75 -5.91
CA LEU A 65 10.47 -8.82 -6.96
C LEU A 65 11.54 -7.75 -7.23
N SER A 66 11.59 -7.29 -8.48
CA SER A 66 12.35 -6.10 -8.83
C SER A 66 11.67 -4.83 -8.33
N ASP A 67 12.44 -3.77 -8.11
CA ASP A 67 11.92 -2.46 -7.72
C ASP A 67 10.83 -1.96 -8.68
N SER A 68 11.05 -2.13 -9.99
CA SER A 68 10.08 -1.73 -11.00
C SER A 68 8.75 -2.48 -10.87
N ALA A 69 8.77 -3.78 -10.57
CA ALA A 69 7.55 -4.54 -10.35
C ALA A 69 6.82 -4.10 -9.07
N ILE A 70 7.56 -3.76 -8.01
CA ILE A 70 7.01 -3.22 -6.77
C ILE A 70 6.33 -1.86 -7.03
N GLU A 71 7.00 -0.96 -7.77
CA GLU A 71 6.43 0.34 -8.15
C GLU A 71 5.16 0.20 -8.98
N GLN A 72 5.16 -0.72 -9.97
CA GLN A 72 3.98 -0.99 -10.80
C GLN A 72 2.83 -1.57 -9.97
N MET A 73 3.12 -2.48 -9.05
CA MET A 73 2.12 -3.07 -8.16
C MET A 73 1.56 -2.03 -7.19
N LEU A 74 2.41 -1.19 -6.59
CA LEU A 74 1.98 -0.06 -5.78
C LEU A 74 1.13 0.90 -6.61
N GLY A 75 1.54 1.27 -7.81
CA GLY A 75 0.78 2.17 -8.69
C GLY A 75 -0.60 1.62 -9.07
N ALA A 76 -0.72 0.31 -9.31
CA ALA A 76 -1.96 -0.34 -9.71
C ALA A 76 -2.89 -0.74 -8.55
N ALA A 77 -2.38 -0.86 -7.32
CA ALA A 77 -3.20 -1.19 -6.16
C ALA A 77 -4.32 -0.15 -5.94
N ASP A 78 -5.41 -0.54 -5.27
CA ASP A 78 -6.32 0.47 -4.72
C ASP A 78 -5.61 1.20 -3.59
N ILE A 79 -5.97 2.45 -3.34
CA ILE A 79 -5.39 3.22 -2.23
C ILE A 79 -5.61 2.54 -0.87
N ASN A 80 -6.75 1.84 -0.69
CA ASN A 80 -7.08 1.11 0.53
C ASN A 80 -6.21 -0.14 0.73
N ASP A 81 -5.68 -0.70 -0.36
CA ASP A 81 -4.85 -1.91 -0.33
C ASP A 81 -3.35 -1.56 -0.14
N VAL A 82 -2.95 -0.30 -0.37
CA VAL A 82 -1.56 0.17 -0.25
C VAL A 82 -0.94 -0.06 1.13
N PRO A 83 -1.59 0.27 2.27
CA PRO A 83 -0.96 0.08 3.58
C PRO A 83 -0.57 -1.38 3.85
N ALA A 84 -1.46 -2.32 3.51
CA ALA A 84 -1.19 -3.75 3.69
C ALA A 84 -0.10 -4.24 2.74
N LEU A 85 -0.15 -3.80 1.48
CA LEU A 85 0.86 -4.14 0.48
C LEU A 85 2.25 -3.62 0.87
N PHE A 86 2.33 -2.36 1.33
CA PHE A 86 3.58 -1.71 1.69
C PHE A 86 4.29 -2.45 2.83
N ARG A 87 3.54 -2.89 3.84
CA ARG A 87 4.06 -3.70 4.96
C ARG A 87 4.62 -5.06 4.53
N CYS A 88 4.22 -5.56 3.37
CA CYS A 88 4.73 -6.84 2.86
C CYS A 88 6.09 -6.70 2.16
N PHE A 89 6.57 -5.48 1.87
CA PHE A 89 7.90 -5.30 1.31
C PHE A 89 8.99 -5.48 2.38
N ALA A 90 9.99 -6.28 2.06
CA ALA A 90 11.10 -6.55 2.98
C ALA A 90 12.04 -5.33 3.13
N ASP A 91 12.28 -4.61 2.04
CA ASP A 91 13.15 -3.42 1.98
C ASP A 91 12.51 -2.33 1.10
N PRO A 92 11.53 -1.56 1.62
CA PRO A 92 10.88 -0.52 0.86
C PRO A 92 11.83 0.66 0.58
N LYS A 93 11.97 1.02 -0.69
CA LYS A 93 12.82 2.13 -1.15
C LYS A 93 12.08 3.46 -1.18
N LEU A 94 12.86 4.55 -1.27
CA LEU A 94 12.33 5.91 -1.40
C LEU A 94 11.31 6.05 -2.54
N SER A 95 11.56 5.44 -3.70
CA SER A 95 10.61 5.50 -4.83
C SER A 95 9.29 4.80 -4.52
N HIS A 96 9.32 3.67 -3.81
CA HIS A 96 8.12 2.95 -3.37
C HIS A 96 7.27 3.84 -2.43
N ALA A 97 7.92 4.47 -1.45
CA ALA A 97 7.25 5.38 -0.52
C ALA A 97 6.63 6.57 -1.25
N VAL A 98 7.35 7.18 -2.20
CA VAL A 98 6.81 8.28 -3.03
C VAL A 98 5.58 7.84 -3.84
N VAL A 99 5.60 6.65 -4.46
CA VAL A 99 4.41 6.13 -5.18
C VAL A 99 3.23 5.93 -4.23
N ALA A 100 3.46 5.42 -3.02
CA ALA A 100 2.41 5.25 -2.02
C ALA A 100 1.82 6.60 -1.55
N LEU A 101 2.68 7.59 -1.25
CA LEU A 101 2.28 8.90 -0.72
C LEU A 101 1.63 9.83 -1.77
N THR A 102 1.87 9.59 -3.06
CA THR A 102 1.26 10.37 -4.14
C THR A 102 -0.13 9.88 -4.54
N LYS A 103 -0.62 8.79 -3.93
CA LYS A 103 -1.97 8.30 -4.19
C LYS A 103 -3.04 9.24 -3.67
N VAL A 104 -4.06 9.44 -4.49
CA VAL A 104 -5.20 10.30 -4.18
C VAL A 104 -6.41 9.42 -3.86
N PRO A 105 -7.04 9.58 -2.68
CA PRO A 105 -8.31 8.92 -2.41
C PRO A 105 -9.36 9.28 -3.47
N PRO A 106 -10.15 8.32 -3.96
CA PRO A 106 -11.20 8.62 -4.91
C PRO A 106 -12.30 9.49 -4.27
N PRO A 107 -13.08 10.26 -5.06
CA PRO A 107 -14.07 11.21 -4.53
C PRO A 107 -15.24 10.55 -3.77
N TYR A 108 -15.43 9.25 -3.94
CA TYR A 108 -16.46 8.46 -3.24
C TYR A 108 -15.95 7.83 -1.93
N GLU A 109 -14.66 8.01 -1.59
CA GLU A 109 -14.11 7.52 -0.33
C GLU A 109 -14.79 8.23 0.84
N LYS A 110 -15.26 7.46 1.83
CA LYS A 110 -16.02 8.00 2.96
C LYS A 110 -15.10 8.70 3.97
N ASN A 111 -13.88 8.17 4.14
CA ASN A 111 -12.91 8.67 5.10
C ASN A 111 -11.54 8.86 4.43
N PRO A 112 -11.38 9.80 3.49
CA PRO A 112 -10.15 9.96 2.70
C PRO A 112 -8.94 10.25 3.58
N GLN A 113 -9.13 11.04 4.64
CA GLN A 113 -8.10 11.38 5.61
C GLN A 113 -7.56 10.14 6.35
N LEU A 114 -8.46 9.25 6.78
CA LEU A 114 -8.09 8.00 7.46
C LEU A 114 -7.27 7.09 6.52
N VAL A 115 -7.60 7.05 5.23
CA VAL A 115 -6.85 6.26 4.24
C VAL A 115 -5.43 6.82 4.09
N VAL A 116 -5.29 8.14 3.97
CA VAL A 116 -3.98 8.80 3.89
C VAL A 116 -3.15 8.54 5.16
N ASP A 117 -3.77 8.65 6.34
CA ASP A 117 -3.09 8.37 7.61
C ASP A 117 -2.57 6.94 7.70
N LYS A 118 -3.34 5.97 7.22
CA LYS A 118 -2.89 4.57 7.17
C LYS A 118 -1.70 4.37 6.25
N ILE A 119 -1.59 5.13 5.16
CA ILE A 119 -0.43 5.08 4.25
C ILE A 119 0.78 5.71 4.94
N LEU A 120 0.63 6.90 5.53
CA LEU A 120 1.68 7.58 6.28
C LEU A 120 2.21 6.68 7.40
N GLN A 121 1.30 6.05 8.16
CA GLN A 121 1.63 5.07 9.18
C GLN A 121 2.40 3.88 8.62
N ALA A 122 1.94 3.29 7.51
CA ALA A 122 2.59 2.11 6.93
C ALA A 122 4.04 2.41 6.48
N VAL A 123 4.31 3.62 5.98
CA VAL A 123 5.68 4.06 5.64
C VAL A 123 6.50 4.32 6.91
N TYR A 124 5.92 5.02 7.90
CA TYR A 124 6.56 5.29 9.20
C TYR A 124 6.95 4.00 9.93
N ASP A 125 6.04 3.01 9.97
CA ASP A 125 6.23 1.69 10.60
C ASP A 125 7.45 0.97 10.01
N CYS A 126 7.77 1.21 8.73
CA CYS A 126 8.95 0.65 8.10
C CYS A 126 10.20 1.44 8.46
N SER A 127 10.15 2.78 8.39
CA SER A 127 11.23 3.67 8.79
C SER A 127 10.75 5.13 8.84
N GLU A 128 10.94 5.78 10.00
CA GLU A 128 10.70 7.22 10.15
C GLU A 128 11.53 8.03 9.15
N ALA A 129 12.80 7.68 8.96
CA ALA A 129 13.69 8.35 8.01
C ALA A 129 13.22 8.19 6.55
N LEU A 130 12.66 7.03 6.19
CA LEU A 130 12.08 6.79 4.86
C LEU A 130 10.88 7.71 4.63
N LEU A 131 10.00 7.84 5.63
CA LEU A 131 8.86 8.74 5.55
C LEU A 131 9.32 10.19 5.35
N THR A 132 10.28 10.67 6.15
CA THR A 132 10.78 12.06 6.04
C THR A 132 11.32 12.35 4.64
N GLN A 133 12.21 11.49 4.12
CA GLN A 133 12.78 11.66 2.78
C GLN A 133 11.72 11.60 1.68
N ALA A 134 10.75 10.68 1.80
CA ALA A 134 9.67 10.56 0.84
C ALA A 134 8.75 11.80 0.87
N ALA A 135 8.45 12.31 2.06
CA ALA A 135 7.63 13.50 2.22
C ALA A 135 8.29 14.75 1.65
N GLU A 136 9.59 14.95 1.87
CA GLU A 136 10.35 16.04 1.24
C GLU A 136 10.28 15.97 -0.29
N LYS A 137 10.48 14.76 -0.84
CA LYS A 137 10.43 14.54 -2.30
C LYS A 137 9.03 14.76 -2.87
N VAL A 138 7.97 14.36 -2.16
CA VAL A 138 6.58 14.62 -2.56
C VAL A 138 6.26 16.11 -2.46
N SER A 139 6.70 16.79 -1.40
CA SER A 139 6.46 18.22 -1.21
C SER A 139 7.09 19.10 -2.29
N GLY A 140 8.25 18.70 -2.82
CA GLY A 140 8.92 19.35 -3.95
C GLY A 140 8.46 18.90 -5.35
N SER A 141 7.52 17.96 -5.45
CA SER A 141 7.10 17.36 -6.72
C SER A 141 5.87 18.04 -7.32
N ALA A 142 5.81 18.12 -8.66
CA ALA A 142 4.60 18.52 -9.39
C ALA A 142 3.43 17.51 -9.22
N ALA A 143 3.74 16.26 -8.86
CA ALA A 143 2.74 15.21 -8.62
C ALA A 143 2.20 15.20 -7.18
N ARG A 144 2.50 16.24 -6.37
CA ARG A 144 2.05 16.36 -4.99
C ARG A 144 0.51 16.42 -4.92
N PRO A 145 -0.15 15.53 -4.16
CA PRO A 145 -1.58 15.66 -3.89
C PRO A 145 -1.89 16.98 -3.16
N ALA A 146 -2.99 17.65 -3.52
CA ALA A 146 -3.35 18.94 -2.94
C ALA A 146 -3.48 18.91 -1.40
N HIS A 147 -3.93 17.78 -0.84
CA HIS A 147 -4.13 17.56 0.59
C HIS A 147 -2.87 17.07 1.32
N PHE A 148 -1.76 16.79 0.61
CA PHE A 148 -0.62 16.08 1.17
C PHE A 148 0.06 16.84 2.32
N GLN A 149 0.32 18.14 2.13
CA GLN A 149 1.06 18.92 3.12
C GLN A 149 0.32 18.98 4.46
N GLU A 150 -0.97 19.30 4.43
CA GLU A 150 -1.81 19.35 5.63
C GLU A 150 -1.89 17.98 6.32
N ALA A 151 -2.06 16.90 5.55
CA ALA A 151 -2.11 15.56 6.09
C ALA A 151 -0.79 15.15 6.76
N TYR A 152 0.36 15.48 6.16
CA TYR A 152 1.67 15.17 6.70
C TYR A 152 2.00 15.96 7.97
N GLU A 153 1.69 17.26 8.01
CA GLU A 153 1.87 18.09 9.22
C GLU A 153 1.05 17.53 10.40
N ARG A 154 -0.24 17.25 10.19
CA ARG A 154 -1.08 16.65 11.23
C ARG A 154 -0.55 15.28 11.67
N PHE A 155 -0.02 14.47 10.75
CA PHE A 155 0.56 13.18 11.11
C PHE A 155 1.78 13.34 12.02
N LYS A 156 2.63 14.35 11.79
CA LYS A 156 3.76 14.64 12.69
C LYS A 156 3.28 15.03 14.09
N GLU A 157 2.28 15.89 14.20
CA GLU A 157 1.68 16.28 15.49
C GLU A 157 1.18 15.04 16.26
N VAL A 158 0.44 14.15 15.58
CA VAL A 158 -0.03 12.88 16.18
C VAL A 158 1.14 12.02 16.68
N LYS A 159 2.26 11.96 15.94
CA LYS A 159 3.44 11.19 16.38
C LYS A 159 4.21 11.83 17.52
N GLU A 160 4.24 13.15 17.59
CA GLU A 160 4.79 13.87 18.74
C GLU A 160 3.96 13.61 20.00
N ASP A 161 2.64 13.67 19.89
CA ASP A 161 1.72 13.36 20.98
C ASP A 161 1.84 11.91 21.45
N GLU A 162 1.92 10.94 20.54
CA GLU A 162 2.16 9.52 20.87
C GLU A 162 3.49 9.32 21.60
N LYS A 163 4.57 10.00 21.16
CA LYS A 163 5.88 9.96 21.80
C LYS A 163 5.81 10.56 23.22
N LEU A 164 5.12 11.69 23.39
CA LEU A 164 4.90 12.33 24.70
C LEU A 164 4.13 11.42 25.65
N LEU A 165 3.01 10.85 25.20
CA LEU A 165 2.16 9.96 25.99
C LEU A 165 2.92 8.70 26.42
N SER A 166 3.71 8.12 25.51
CA SER A 166 4.56 6.96 25.80
C SER A 166 5.64 7.27 26.84
N ALA A 167 6.20 8.49 26.83
CA ALA A 167 7.17 8.95 27.82
C ALA A 167 6.53 9.21 29.20
N LEU A 168 5.29 9.71 29.24
CA LEU A 168 4.57 10.00 30.48
C LEU A 168 4.00 8.75 31.16
N TYR A 169 3.62 7.73 30.38
CA TYR A 169 2.99 6.50 30.88
C TYR A 169 3.65 5.22 30.34
N PRO A 170 4.92 4.94 30.69
CA PRO A 170 5.66 3.81 30.13
C PRO A 170 5.07 2.42 30.47
N LYS A 171 4.17 2.32 31.45
CA LYS A 171 3.52 1.05 31.88
C LYS A 171 2.14 0.81 31.25
N ALA A 172 1.61 1.73 30.45
CA ALA A 172 0.31 1.55 29.77
C ALA A 172 0.42 0.73 28.48
N ILE A 173 1.65 0.44 28.03
CA ILE A 173 1.98 -0.37 26.86
C ILE A 173 2.49 -1.73 27.39
N LEU A 174 1.58 -2.55 27.92
CA LEU A 174 1.80 -3.97 28.25
C LEU A 174 0.59 -4.78 27.80
#